data_AF-A0AAU9TEI1-F1
#
_entry.id   AF-A0AAU9TEI1-F1
#
_cell.length_a   1.000
_cell.length_b   1.000
_cell.length_c   1.000
_cell.angle_alpha   90.00
_cell.angle_beta   90.00
_cell.angle_gamma   90.00
#
_symmetry.space_group_name_H-M   'P 1'
#
loop_
_entity.id
_entity.type
_entity.pdbx_description
1 polymer ?
#
loop_
_entity_poly.entity_id
_entity_poly.type
_entity_poly.pdbx_seq_one_letter_code
_entity_poly.pdbx_strand_id
1 'polypeptide(L)'
;MQATSELRRTDRRATDPQHLLYVAAKIMRQRVSSSVSVAFKHVGHDTKITKENIQSEDYINSCIESNLAFLRCIPNSAWYSADRKKDLFATMRQFGAPTAFMTLSANETGWTDLLKLLYKLKNNGVEINDESLKDMLYVHKAQLVNEDGVTCAIYFNKLVNSLLRILESKKRTSIW
;
A
#
# COMPACT_ATOMS: atom_id res chain seq x y z
N MET A 1 -12.64 -1.31 14.61
CA MET A 1 -12.60 0.05 14.02
C MET A 1 -13.33 0.03 12.68
N GLN A 2 -14.38 0.84 12.49
CA GLN A 2 -15.17 0.89 11.25
C GLN A 2 -14.60 1.92 10.25
N ALA A 3 -13.29 1.87 10.01
CA ALA A 3 -12.59 2.83 9.13
C ALA A 3 -13.17 2.88 7.70
N THR A 4 -13.63 1.72 7.21
CA THR A 4 -14.26 1.61 5.90
C THR A 4 -15.59 2.34 5.81
N SER A 5 -16.37 2.41 6.89
CA SER A 5 -17.64 3.14 6.92
C SER A 5 -17.40 4.65 6.98
N GLU A 6 -16.40 5.08 7.75
CA GLU A 6 -15.98 6.46 7.91
C GLU A 6 -15.48 7.03 6.58
N LEU A 7 -14.55 6.33 5.92
CA LEU A 7 -14.02 6.71 4.61
C LEU A 7 -15.07 6.73 3.49
N ARG A 8 -16.16 5.96 3.62
CA ARG A 8 -17.23 5.87 2.59
C ARG A 8 -18.34 6.91 2.76
N ARG A 9 -18.49 7.50 3.94
CA ARG A 9 -19.60 8.43 4.26
C ARG A 9 -19.34 9.85 3.78
N THR A 10 -18.08 10.26 3.62
CA THR A 10 -17.70 11.63 3.28
C THR A 10 -17.53 11.87 1.78
N ASP A 11 -16.97 10.93 1.01
CA ASP A 11 -17.09 10.79 -0.47
C ASP A 11 -16.40 9.46 -0.87
N ARG A 12 -16.87 8.77 -1.91
CA ARG A 12 -16.20 7.57 -2.46
C ARG A 12 -14.88 7.92 -3.18
N ARG A 13 -14.66 9.19 -3.54
CA ARG A 13 -13.46 9.67 -4.24
C ARG A 13 -12.56 10.42 -3.26
N ALA A 14 -11.67 9.67 -2.62
CA ALA A 14 -10.54 10.21 -1.88
C ALA A 14 -10.94 11.27 -0.85
N THR A 15 -11.28 10.81 0.35
CA THR A 15 -10.98 11.55 1.57
C THR A 15 -9.59 12.19 1.44
N ASP A 16 -9.44 13.43 1.90
CA ASP A 16 -8.16 14.15 2.02
C ASP A 16 -6.98 13.16 2.15
N PRO A 17 -6.02 13.13 1.19
CA PRO A 17 -4.89 12.21 1.19
C PRO A 17 -4.22 12.10 2.56
N GLN A 18 -4.10 13.22 3.29
CA GLN A 18 -3.51 13.25 4.62
C GLN A 18 -4.33 12.43 5.62
N HIS A 19 -5.64 12.63 5.65
CA HIS A 19 -6.54 11.87 6.51
C HIS A 19 -6.55 10.38 6.15
N LEU A 20 -6.52 10.01 4.86
CA LEU A 20 -6.45 8.61 4.45
C LEU A 20 -5.16 7.94 4.95
N LEU A 21 -4.01 8.62 4.78
CA LEU A 21 -2.71 8.13 5.28
C LEU A 21 -2.70 8.02 6.81
N TYR A 22 -3.30 8.98 7.51
CA TYR A 22 -3.47 8.93 8.96
C TYR A 22 -4.29 7.70 9.40
N VAL A 23 -5.43 7.45 8.77
CA VAL A 23 -6.28 6.29 9.06
C VAL A 23 -5.54 4.99 8.77
N ALA A 24 -4.80 4.91 7.65
CA ALA A 24 -3.97 3.75 7.32
C ALA A 24 -2.90 3.47 8.38
N ALA A 25 -2.17 4.52 8.81
CA ALA A 25 -1.17 4.40 9.88
C ALA A 25 -1.80 3.98 11.22
N LYS A 26 -2.99 4.50 11.55
CA LYS A 26 -3.74 4.12 12.76
C LYS A 26 -4.14 2.64 12.75
N ILE A 27 -4.66 2.14 11.63
CA ILE A 27 -5.00 0.71 11.47
C ILE A 27 -3.74 -0.16 11.61
N MET A 28 -2.63 0.25 10.99
CA MET A 28 -1.36 -0.48 11.09
C MET A 28 -0.90 -0.59 12.54
N ARG A 29 -0.91 0.51 13.31
CA ARG A 29 -0.58 0.52 14.74
C ARG A 29 -1.48 -0.40 15.56
N GLN A 30 -2.78 -0.42 15.29
CA GLN A 30 -3.72 -1.31 15.98
C GLN A 30 -3.44 -2.79 15.69
N ARG A 31 -3.12 -3.13 14.43
CA ARG A 31 -2.75 -4.50 14.03
C ARG A 31 -1.45 -4.94 14.68
N VAL A 32 -0.45 -4.06 14.73
CA VAL A 32 0.83 -4.31 15.41
C VAL A 32 0.59 -4.52 16.89
N SER A 33 -0.11 -3.61 17.57
CA SER A 33 -0.43 -3.73 19.00
C SER A 33 -1.14 -5.05 19.33
N SER A 34 -2.17 -5.42 18.53
CA SER A 34 -2.89 -6.68 18.72
C SER A 34 -1.98 -7.90 18.52
N SER A 35 -1.12 -7.87 17.50
CA SER A 35 -0.20 -8.97 17.19
C SER A 35 0.89 -9.11 18.26
N VAL A 36 1.38 -8.00 18.77
CA VAL A 36 2.33 -7.94 19.88
C VAL A 36 1.70 -8.54 21.15
N SER A 37 0.47 -8.15 21.50
CA SER A 37 -0.25 -8.75 22.62
C SER A 37 -0.41 -10.27 22.48
N VAL A 38 -0.63 -10.78 21.27
CA VAL A 38 -0.70 -12.23 21.01
C VAL A 38 0.68 -12.89 21.11
N ALA A 39 1.72 -12.26 20.55
CA ALA A 39 3.08 -12.78 20.60
C ALA A 39 3.55 -12.94 22.06
N PHE A 40 3.33 -11.92 22.89
CA PHE A 40 3.70 -11.93 24.30
C PHE A 40 2.96 -12.98 25.14
N LYS A 41 1.75 -13.42 24.75
CA LYS A 41 1.08 -14.57 25.40
C LYS A 41 1.84 -15.88 25.24
N HIS A 42 2.74 -15.99 24.25
CA HIS A 42 3.46 -17.22 23.91
C HIS A 42 4.96 -17.17 24.26
N VAL A 43 5.48 -16.01 24.70
CA VAL A 43 6.90 -15.79 25.00
C VAL A 43 7.22 -15.97 26.49
N GLY A 44 6.21 -16.22 27.33
CA GLY A 44 6.40 -16.52 28.75
C GLY A 44 5.34 -17.47 29.29
N HIS A 45 5.66 -18.16 30.40
CA HIS A 45 4.68 -18.96 31.15
C HIS A 45 3.73 -18.10 32.00
N ASP A 46 4.09 -16.84 32.23
CA ASP A 46 3.31 -15.91 33.06
C ASP A 46 2.65 -14.83 32.21
N THR A 47 1.40 -14.49 32.55
CA THR A 47 0.58 -13.49 31.85
C THR A 47 0.82 -12.07 32.37
N LYS A 48 1.63 -11.92 33.41
CA LYS A 48 1.91 -10.65 34.09
C LYS A 48 3.19 -9.99 33.57
N ILE A 49 3.07 -9.24 32.48
CA ILE A 49 4.15 -8.36 31.99
C ILE A 49 4.03 -7.01 32.69
N THR A 50 5.07 -6.58 33.41
CA THR A 50 5.11 -5.27 34.07
C THR A 50 5.63 -4.18 33.11
N LYS A 51 5.39 -2.91 33.46
CA LYS A 51 5.88 -1.76 32.69
C LYS A 51 7.42 -1.73 32.61
N GLU A 52 8.10 -2.12 33.68
CA GLU A 52 9.56 -2.16 33.77
C GLU A 52 10.16 -3.18 32.80
N ASN A 53 9.54 -4.35 32.66
CA ASN A 53 9.94 -5.34 31.66
C ASN A 53 9.77 -4.84 30.23
N ILE A 54 8.73 -4.06 29.92
CA ILE A 54 8.55 -3.48 28.57
C ILE A 54 9.57 -2.37 28.31
N GLN A 55 10.04 -1.69 29.34
CA GLN A 55 11.05 -0.63 29.18
C GLN A 55 12.48 -1.17 29.10
N SER A 56 12.73 -2.43 29.48
CA SER A 56 14.05 -3.02 29.38
C SER A 56 14.34 -3.51 27.96
N GLU A 57 15.47 -3.05 27.45
CA GLU A 57 15.93 -3.37 26.10
C GLU A 57 16.25 -4.87 25.95
N ASP A 58 16.83 -5.48 26.98
CA ASP A 58 17.15 -6.91 27.01
C ASP A 58 15.90 -7.82 26.94
N TYR A 59 14.84 -7.46 27.67
CA TYR A 59 13.59 -8.21 27.62
C TYR A 59 12.94 -8.08 26.25
N ILE A 60 12.89 -6.87 25.69
CA ILE A 60 12.41 -6.66 24.32
C ILE A 60 13.27 -7.45 23.32
N ASN A 61 14.59 -7.42 23.43
CA ASN A 61 15.49 -8.12 22.50
C ASN A 61 15.29 -9.65 22.56
N SER A 62 15.16 -10.23 23.76
CA SER A 62 14.84 -11.67 23.89
C SER A 62 13.46 -12.04 23.32
N CYS A 63 12.47 -11.14 23.44
CA CYS A 63 11.14 -11.31 22.87
C CYS A 63 11.14 -11.13 21.34
N ILE A 64 11.97 -10.23 20.83
CA ILE A 64 12.22 -10.02 19.41
C ILE A 64 12.85 -11.29 18.83
N GLU A 65 13.92 -11.83 19.42
CA GLU A 65 14.58 -13.05 18.92
C GLU A 65 13.66 -14.29 18.92
N SER A 66 12.74 -14.37 19.88
CA SER A 66 11.83 -15.50 20.01
C SER A 66 10.55 -15.39 19.17
N ASN A 67 10.03 -14.18 18.87
CA ASN A 67 8.77 -14.04 18.14
C ASN A 67 8.60 -12.71 17.37
N LEU A 68 9.23 -12.60 16.20
CA LEU A 68 9.04 -11.47 15.27
C LEU A 68 7.77 -11.55 14.40
N ALA A 69 6.89 -12.53 14.59
CA ALA A 69 5.75 -12.74 13.70
C ALA A 69 4.79 -11.52 13.63
N PHE A 70 4.78 -10.66 14.64
CA PHE A 70 3.99 -9.42 14.65
C PHE A 70 4.45 -8.41 13.57
N LEU A 71 5.70 -8.48 13.12
CA LEU A 71 6.23 -7.61 12.06
C LEU A 71 5.55 -7.85 10.71
N ARG A 72 4.83 -8.97 10.53
CA ARG A 72 3.99 -9.21 9.33
C ARG A 72 2.93 -8.14 9.11
N CYS A 73 2.58 -7.36 10.14
CA CYS A 73 1.62 -6.27 10.02
C CYS A 73 2.22 -4.98 9.43
N ILE A 74 3.55 -4.88 9.33
CA ILE A 74 4.27 -3.74 8.79
C ILE A 74 4.64 -4.05 7.33
N PRO A 75 4.11 -3.31 6.34
CA PRO A 75 4.46 -3.50 4.94
C PRO A 75 5.98 -3.44 4.72
N ASN A 76 6.49 -4.27 3.81
CA ASN A 76 7.91 -4.37 3.45
C ASN A 76 8.87 -4.84 4.57
N SER A 77 8.36 -5.26 5.74
CA SER A 77 9.19 -5.97 6.71
C SER A 77 9.60 -7.35 6.18
N ALA A 78 10.69 -7.92 6.69
CA ALA A 78 11.12 -9.27 6.32
C ALA A 78 10.00 -10.31 6.54
N TRP A 79 9.26 -10.17 7.63
CA TRP A 79 8.13 -11.05 7.98
C TRP A 79 6.91 -10.85 7.09
N TYR A 80 6.63 -9.60 6.68
CA TYR A 80 5.60 -9.32 5.69
C TYR A 80 5.93 -10.02 4.35
N SER A 81 7.16 -9.86 3.85
CA SER A 81 7.58 -10.51 2.62
C SER A 81 7.57 -12.05 2.71
N ALA A 82 7.99 -12.61 3.85
CA ALA A 82 7.92 -14.05 4.08
C ALA A 82 6.47 -14.57 4.11
N ASP A 83 5.55 -13.81 4.70
CA ASP A 83 4.11 -14.13 4.73
C ASP A 83 3.49 -14.04 3.32
N ARG A 84 3.74 -12.97 2.57
CA ARG A 84 3.30 -12.83 1.16
C ARG A 84 3.86 -13.93 0.27
N LYS A 85 5.11 -14.35 0.50
CA LYS A 85 5.71 -15.50 -0.19
C LYS A 85 4.90 -16.77 0.06
N LYS A 86 4.50 -17.06 1.30
CA LYS A 86 3.67 -18.23 1.62
C LYS A 86 2.33 -18.20 0.89
N ASP A 87 1.66 -17.04 0.85
CA ASP A 87 0.40 -16.85 0.12
C ASP A 87 0.57 -17.12 -1.38
N LEU A 88 1.67 -16.65 -1.98
CA LEU A 88 1.99 -16.92 -3.38
C LEU A 88 2.18 -18.42 -3.64
N PHE A 89 2.95 -19.13 -2.80
CA PHE A 89 3.12 -20.58 -2.93
C PHE A 89 1.81 -21.34 -2.72
N ALA A 90 0.94 -20.89 -1.81
CA ALA A 90 -0.39 -21.48 -1.66
C ALA A 90 -1.24 -21.31 -2.94
N THR A 91 -1.19 -20.12 -3.54
CA THR A 91 -1.86 -19.82 -4.81
C THR A 91 -1.33 -20.72 -5.94
N MET A 92 -0.01 -20.89 -6.06
CA MET A 92 0.60 -21.79 -7.05
C MET A 92 0.21 -23.26 -6.85
N ARG A 93 0.08 -23.72 -5.59
CA ARG A 93 -0.40 -25.09 -5.31
C ARG A 93 -1.87 -25.28 -5.71
N GLN A 94 -2.70 -24.24 -5.60
CA GLN A 94 -4.13 -24.30 -5.92
C GLN A 94 -4.42 -24.14 -7.42
N PHE A 95 -3.77 -23.18 -8.08
CA PHE A 95 -4.04 -22.84 -9.49
C PHE A 95 -3.04 -23.47 -10.47
N GLY A 96 -1.98 -24.12 -9.97
CA GLY A 96 -0.90 -24.67 -10.79
C GLY A 96 0.24 -23.67 -11.06
N ALA A 97 1.21 -24.12 -11.85
CA ALA A 97 2.36 -23.30 -12.20
C ALA A 97 1.94 -22.11 -13.09
N PRO A 98 2.38 -20.87 -12.79
CA PRO A 98 2.08 -19.73 -13.62
C PRO A 98 2.73 -19.87 -15.00
N THR A 99 1.98 -19.51 -16.05
CA THR A 99 2.46 -19.57 -17.44
C THR A 99 3.32 -18.36 -17.82
N ALA A 100 3.06 -17.19 -17.22
CA ALA A 100 3.77 -15.96 -17.51
C ALA A 100 3.95 -15.12 -16.23
N PHE A 101 5.04 -14.37 -16.18
CA PHE A 101 5.34 -13.41 -15.12
C PHE A 101 5.46 -12.01 -15.73
N MET A 102 4.88 -11.02 -15.07
CA MET A 102 4.93 -9.62 -15.48
C MET A 102 5.21 -8.76 -14.24
N THR A 103 6.16 -7.84 -14.36
CA THR A 103 6.44 -6.82 -13.35
C THR A 103 6.06 -5.47 -13.92
N LEU A 104 5.26 -4.72 -13.19
CA LEU A 104 4.82 -3.37 -13.55
C LEU A 104 5.35 -2.38 -12.52
N SER A 105 5.96 -1.30 -12.99
CA SER A 105 6.40 -0.18 -12.16
C SER A 105 5.72 1.10 -12.61
N ALA A 106 5.61 2.06 -11.70
CA ALA A 106 5.08 3.38 -12.00
C ALA A 106 6.18 4.32 -12.51
N ASN A 107 5.80 5.22 -13.42
CA ASN A 107 6.66 6.31 -13.92
C ASN A 107 5.85 7.60 -13.89
N GLU A 108 5.50 8.03 -12.67
CA GLU A 108 4.53 9.11 -12.43
C GLU A 108 4.98 10.44 -13.02
N THR A 109 6.29 10.73 -13.00
CA THR A 109 6.87 11.96 -13.59
C THR A 109 6.85 11.95 -15.12
N GLY A 110 6.65 10.79 -15.74
CA GLY A 110 6.50 10.65 -17.19
C GLY A 110 5.05 10.66 -17.68
N TRP A 111 4.06 10.52 -16.78
CA TRP A 111 2.65 10.46 -17.17
C TRP A 111 2.04 11.86 -17.23
N THR A 112 1.94 12.42 -18.44
CA THR A 112 1.43 13.78 -18.68
C THR A 112 0.02 13.98 -18.13
N ASP A 113 -0.88 13.01 -18.36
CA ASP A 113 -2.27 13.09 -17.87
C ASP A 113 -2.36 13.06 -16.35
N LEU A 114 -1.47 12.30 -15.69
CA LEU A 114 -1.37 12.31 -14.24
C LEU A 114 -0.86 13.66 -13.74
N LEU A 115 0.19 14.21 -14.35
CA LEU A 115 0.74 15.49 -13.92
C LEU A 115 -0.25 16.65 -14.11
N LYS A 116 -1.04 16.65 -15.19
CA LYS A 116 -2.14 17.61 -15.37
C LYS A 116 -3.17 17.49 -14.26
N LEU A 117 -3.57 16.26 -13.93
CA LEU A 117 -4.51 16.00 -12.84
C LEU A 117 -3.96 16.50 -11.49
N LEU A 118 -2.71 16.19 -11.17
CA LEU A 118 -2.06 16.64 -9.94
C LEU A 118 -1.94 18.17 -9.87
N TYR A 119 -1.56 18.81 -10.98
CA TYR A 119 -1.50 20.27 -11.07
C TYR A 119 -2.87 20.91 -10.84
N LYS A 120 -3.92 20.35 -11.47
CA LYS A 120 -5.30 20.78 -11.29
C LYS A 120 -5.76 20.66 -9.83
N LEU A 121 -5.47 19.54 -9.18
CA LEU A 121 -5.83 19.31 -7.79
C LEU A 121 -5.10 20.28 -6.84
N LYS A 122 -3.80 20.53 -7.09
CA LYS A 122 -3.00 21.47 -6.29
C LYS A 122 -3.45 22.92 -6.45
N ASN A 123 -3.81 23.33 -7.66
CA ASN A 123 -4.12 24.72 -8.00
C ASN A 123 -5.63 25.01 -8.09
N ASN A 124 -6.45 24.33 -7.28
CA ASN A 124 -7.89 24.59 -7.18
C ASN A 124 -8.65 24.58 -8.52
N GLY A 125 -8.28 23.68 -9.44
CA GLY A 125 -8.98 23.49 -10.71
C GLY A 125 -8.35 24.17 -11.93
N VAL A 126 -7.21 24.86 -11.77
CA VAL A 126 -6.49 25.46 -12.90
C VAL A 126 -5.88 24.37 -13.78
N GLU A 127 -6.21 24.40 -15.07
CA GLU A 127 -5.68 23.48 -16.08
C GLU A 127 -4.32 23.95 -16.61
N ILE A 128 -3.48 23.01 -16.99
CA ILE A 128 -2.17 23.27 -17.63
C ILE A 128 -2.14 22.66 -19.02
N ASN A 129 -1.60 23.40 -20.00
CA ASN A 129 -1.41 22.91 -21.36
C ASN A 129 -0.22 21.92 -21.45
N ASP A 130 -0.23 21.07 -22.47
CA ASP A 130 0.85 20.10 -22.72
C ASP A 130 2.21 20.75 -22.95
N GLU A 131 2.25 21.90 -23.63
CA GLU A 131 3.47 22.65 -23.89
C GLU A 131 4.10 23.16 -22.58
N SER A 132 3.29 23.84 -21.76
CA SER A 132 3.73 24.34 -20.45
C SER A 132 4.16 23.22 -19.50
N LEU A 133 3.56 22.03 -19.62
CA LEU A 133 3.95 20.86 -18.84
C LEU A 133 5.26 20.24 -19.33
N LYS A 134 5.52 20.25 -20.64
CA LYS A 134 6.81 19.79 -21.19
C LYS A 134 7.96 20.67 -20.71
N ASP A 135 7.75 21.99 -20.72
CA ASP A 135 8.75 22.98 -20.31
C ASP A 135 8.96 23.03 -18.78
N MET A 136 8.06 22.44 -18.00
CA MET A 136 8.18 22.36 -16.55
C MET A 136 9.42 21.56 -16.12
N LEU A 137 10.22 22.17 -15.25
CA LEU A 137 11.41 21.54 -14.65
C LEU A 137 11.04 20.23 -13.94
N TYR A 138 11.91 19.23 -14.05
CA TYR A 138 11.73 17.92 -13.42
C TYR A 138 11.44 18.01 -11.91
N VAL A 139 12.08 18.95 -11.20
CA VAL A 139 11.87 19.15 -9.75
C VAL A 139 10.42 19.49 -9.43
N HIS A 140 9.76 20.32 -10.25
CA HIS A 140 8.36 20.66 -10.04
C HIS A 140 7.43 19.47 -10.33
N LYS A 141 7.76 18.65 -11.34
CA LYS A 141 7.03 17.39 -11.61
C LYS A 141 7.16 16.43 -10.43
N ALA A 142 8.36 16.25 -9.90
CA ALA A 142 8.60 15.42 -8.72
C ALA A 142 7.87 15.96 -7.49
N GLN A 143 7.81 17.28 -7.31
CA GLN A 143 7.06 17.91 -6.22
C GLN A 143 5.55 17.62 -6.32
N LEU A 144 4.94 17.72 -7.50
CA LEU A 144 3.53 17.36 -7.71
C LEU A 144 3.24 15.91 -7.32
N VAL A 145 4.13 14.98 -7.69
CA VAL A 145 4.00 13.56 -7.36
C VAL A 145 4.13 13.31 -5.85
N ASN A 146 5.10 13.97 -5.20
CA ASN A 146 5.38 13.79 -3.77
C ASN A 146 4.28 14.37 -2.87
N GLU A 147 3.64 15.46 -3.29
CA GLU A 147 2.59 16.11 -2.50
C GLU A 147 1.28 15.30 -2.48
N ASP A 148 0.97 14.56 -3.55
CA ASP A 148 -0.23 13.71 -3.62
C ASP A 148 0.09 12.29 -4.13
N GLY A 149 0.84 11.55 -3.32
CA GLY A 149 1.14 10.14 -3.57
C GLY A 149 -0.11 9.22 -3.56
N VAL A 150 -1.22 9.65 -2.94
CA VAL A 150 -2.47 8.87 -2.92
C VAL A 150 -3.11 8.86 -4.30
N THR A 151 -3.23 10.01 -4.94
CA THR A 151 -3.74 10.10 -6.32
C THR A 151 -2.85 9.33 -7.29
N CYS A 152 -1.53 9.40 -7.14
CA CYS A 152 -0.58 8.59 -7.91
C CYS A 152 -0.87 7.08 -7.78
N ALA A 153 -1.03 6.57 -6.55
CA ALA A 153 -1.34 5.17 -6.30
C ALA A 153 -2.69 4.75 -6.88
N ILE A 154 -3.73 5.60 -6.77
CA ILE A 154 -5.05 5.36 -7.37
C ILE A 154 -4.95 5.29 -8.90
N TYR A 155 -4.20 6.22 -9.50
CA TYR A 155 -3.99 6.29 -10.95
C TYR A 155 -3.29 5.03 -11.46
N PHE A 156 -2.17 4.65 -10.84
CA PHE A 156 -1.45 3.43 -11.19
C PHE A 156 -2.32 2.18 -11.05
N ASN A 157 -3.08 2.05 -9.95
CA ASN A 157 -4.00 0.94 -9.76
C ASN A 157 -5.08 0.88 -10.85
N LYS A 158 -5.59 2.02 -11.33
CA LYS A 158 -6.54 2.04 -12.47
C LYS A 158 -5.91 1.59 -13.78
N LEU A 159 -4.65 1.96 -14.04
CA LEU A 159 -3.91 1.48 -15.21
C LEU A 159 -3.71 -0.03 -15.17
N VAL A 160 -3.25 -0.57 -14.03
CA VAL A 160 -3.06 -2.02 -13.84
C VAL A 160 -4.39 -2.77 -14.01
N ASN A 161 -5.48 -2.28 -13.41
CA ASN A 161 -6.79 -2.92 -13.57
C ASN A 161 -7.30 -2.88 -15.02
N SER A 162 -7.05 -1.79 -15.74
CA SER A 162 -7.39 -1.69 -17.16
C SER A 162 -6.60 -2.70 -17.99
N LEU A 163 -5.29 -2.82 -17.73
CA LEU A 163 -4.44 -3.81 -18.38
C LEU A 163 -4.91 -5.25 -18.10
N LEU A 164 -5.18 -5.59 -16.85
CA LEU A 164 -5.67 -6.91 -16.47
C LEU A 164 -7.00 -7.24 -17.17
N ARG A 165 -7.93 -6.28 -17.26
CA ARG A 165 -9.19 -6.45 -18.02
C ARG A 165 -8.96 -6.70 -19.50
N ILE A 166 -7.96 -6.07 -20.10
CA ILE A 166 -7.59 -6.32 -21.50
C ILE A 166 -7.03 -7.74 -21.64
N LEU A 167 -6.16 -8.17 -20.72
CA LEU A 167 -5.56 -9.52 -20.74
C LEU A 167 -6.59 -10.63 -20.49
N GLU A 168 -7.57 -10.37 -19.61
CA GLU A 168 -8.67 -11.29 -19.31
C GLU A 168 -9.78 -11.28 -20.38
N SER A 169 -9.76 -10.30 -21.30
CA SER A 169 -10.78 -10.21 -22.33
C SER A 169 -10.72 -11.43 -23.24
N LYS A 170 -11.87 -12.09 -23.43
CA LYS A 170 -11.97 -13.22 -24.36
C LYS A 170 -11.59 -12.72 -25.75
N LYS A 171 -10.70 -13.45 -26.45
CA LYS A 171 -10.48 -13.24 -27.89
C LYS A 171 -11.85 -13.21 -28.55
N ARG A 172 -12.16 -12.14 -29.27
CA ARG A 172 -13.25 -12.19 -30.26
C ARG A 172 -12.86 -13.31 -31.21
N THR A 173 -13.60 -14.42 -31.19
CA THR A 173 -13.59 -15.39 -32.28
C THR A 173 -13.90 -14.59 -33.53
N SER A 174 -12.88 -14.38 -34.37
CA SER A 174 -13.05 -13.84 -35.70
C SER A 174 -13.88 -14.85 -36.47
N ILE A 175 -15.17 -14.59 -36.57
CA ILE A 175 -16.07 -15.26 -37.50
C ILE A 175 -15.65 -14.74 -38.87
N TRP A 176 -14.79 -15.51 -39.53
CA TRP A 176 -14.61 -15.47 -40.98
C TRP A 176 -15.35 -16.68 -41.55
#